data_AF-A0A2G3JYE7-F1
#
_entry.id   AF-A0A2G3JYE7-F1
#
_cell.length_a   1.000
_cell.length_b   1.000
_cell.length_c   1.000
_cell.angle_alpha   90.00
_cell.angle_beta   90.00
_cell.angle_gamma   90.00
#
_symmetry.space_group_name_H-M   'P 1'
#
loop_
_entity.id
_entity.type
_entity.pdbx_description
1 polymer ?
#
loop_
_entity_poly.entity_id
_entity_poly.type
_entity_poly.pdbx_seq_one_letter_code
_entity_poly.pdbx_strand_id
1 'polypeptide(L)'
;MFLHFLGGSVASAAVNLTQPAIMTFPYLSQFGGAAKAAQRLASAASRIYAKQHAPDLAKALKQAEADGIVAPHEIHQLMAEAGGTMLDGQPGLRAFKAIWGSMFALAESVNRRMTYIAAFETATQEKIKDPYQFAEKAVQETQGLYNRGNRPNWARGVLGATVFTFKQYSISYLEMFKRMDRQGQVIALAVLLLAAGLQGLPFAEDIQDLIDTLGRFMGFNTDSEASLRRAVMGSLGKTIGGVVLDGASAMPGMPLDVQGRLGLGNLLPGTRLLTPFENNKTDDIAQFAGPVGGLMNQAGKAFGNLASGDVAAAFGAITPVALQNIAKGADMAMTGMYRDTKGRKVIDTDTTQAIIKGIGFQPREVAEVQQAMGADQRRIELQRSVKQSISDQLAQAIALGDSEGREAAQRRLKEWNATNPDTPVQITRTAISRRVKEIRMSKAERIRKRVPKELR
;
A
#
# COMPACT_ATOMS: atom_id res chain seq x y z
N MET A 1 4.12 14.95 7.38
CA MET A 1 3.66 13.54 7.21
C MET A 1 3.56 13.17 5.74
N PHE A 2 2.87 13.97 4.92
CA PHE A 2 2.71 13.76 3.48
C PHE A 2 4.06 13.53 2.76
N LEU A 3 5.05 14.40 2.97
CA LEU A 3 6.40 14.29 2.39
C LEU A 3 7.17 13.03 2.81
N HIS A 4 6.89 12.47 4.00
CA HIS A 4 7.61 11.29 4.50
C HIS A 4 7.10 9.98 3.91
N PHE A 5 5.84 9.89 3.47
CA PHE A 5 5.22 8.62 3.06
C PHE A 5 4.53 8.61 1.69
N LEU A 6 3.81 9.67 1.33
CA LEU A 6 2.96 9.69 0.12
C LEU A 6 3.58 10.56 -0.99
N GLY A 7 4.08 11.73 -0.59
CA GLY A 7 4.63 12.73 -1.48
C GLY A 7 5.95 12.31 -2.08
N GLY A 8 6.93 11.81 -1.30
CA GLY A 8 8.35 11.88 -1.66
C GLY A 8 8.90 11.15 -2.91
N SER A 9 8.13 10.55 -3.83
CA SER A 9 8.73 9.84 -4.99
C SER A 9 8.20 10.25 -6.35
N VAL A 10 9.05 10.21 -7.40
CA VAL A 10 8.69 10.63 -8.77
C VAL A 10 7.59 9.73 -9.29
N ALA A 11 7.65 8.47 -8.85
CA ALA A 11 6.61 7.48 -8.99
C ALA A 11 5.23 7.93 -8.48
N SER A 12 5.14 8.68 -7.39
CA SER A 12 3.87 9.17 -6.87
C SER A 12 3.26 10.24 -7.78
N ALA A 13 4.09 11.13 -8.34
CA ALA A 13 3.65 12.12 -9.32
C ALA A 13 3.25 11.46 -10.66
N ALA A 14 4.03 10.48 -11.13
CA ALA A 14 3.71 9.71 -12.33
C ALA A 14 2.40 8.91 -12.19
N VAL A 15 2.18 8.30 -11.01
CA VAL A 15 0.92 7.63 -10.70
C VAL A 15 -0.24 8.63 -10.64
N ASN A 16 -0.03 9.81 -10.04
CA ASN A 16 -1.04 10.87 -10.04
C ASN A 16 -1.41 11.27 -11.47
N LEU A 17 -0.45 11.40 -12.40
CA LEU A 17 -0.72 11.69 -13.83
C LEU A 17 -1.61 10.65 -14.55
N THR A 18 -1.80 9.45 -13.98
CA THR A 18 -2.75 8.46 -14.53
C THR A 18 -4.20 8.69 -14.09
N GLN A 19 -4.43 9.58 -13.13
CA GLN A 19 -5.75 9.86 -12.56
C GLN A 19 -6.80 10.31 -13.60
N PRO A 20 -6.50 11.09 -14.65
CA PRO A 20 -7.46 11.37 -15.72
C PRO A 20 -7.89 10.11 -16.48
N ALA A 21 -6.99 9.14 -16.67
CA ALA A 21 -7.33 7.87 -17.33
C ALA A 21 -8.15 6.95 -16.40
N ILE A 22 -7.89 6.96 -15.09
CA ILE A 22 -8.52 6.04 -14.13
C ILE A 22 -9.84 6.59 -13.59
N MET A 23 -9.99 7.91 -13.49
CA MET A 23 -11.17 8.58 -12.91
C MET A 23 -11.93 9.42 -13.94
N THR A 24 -11.24 10.32 -14.66
CA THR A 24 -11.94 11.21 -15.61
C THR A 24 -12.51 10.48 -16.81
N PHE A 25 -11.81 9.48 -17.36
CA PHE A 25 -12.30 8.69 -18.49
C PHE A 25 -13.61 7.96 -18.19
N PRO A 26 -13.72 7.12 -17.15
CA PRO A 26 -15.00 6.48 -16.84
C PRO A 26 -16.08 7.50 -16.50
N TYR A 27 -15.74 8.58 -15.78
CA TYR A 27 -16.68 9.66 -15.50
C TYR A 27 -17.22 10.35 -16.75
N LEU A 28 -16.38 10.67 -17.75
CA LEU A 28 -16.84 11.31 -18.99
C LEU A 28 -17.54 10.33 -19.92
N SER A 29 -17.27 9.03 -19.80
CA SER A 29 -17.86 8.01 -20.67
C SER A 29 -19.38 7.90 -20.56
N GLN A 30 -19.98 8.33 -19.43
CA GLN A 30 -21.43 8.41 -19.26
C GLN A 30 -22.07 9.54 -20.10
N PHE A 31 -21.26 10.46 -20.65
CA PHE A 31 -21.71 11.62 -21.43
C PHE A 31 -21.25 11.51 -22.89
N GLY A 32 -21.90 10.62 -23.65
CA GLY A 32 -21.64 10.41 -25.09
C GLY A 32 -20.78 9.18 -25.42
N GLY A 33 -20.45 8.36 -24.43
CA GLY A 33 -19.81 7.05 -24.60
C GLY A 33 -18.29 7.04 -24.47
N ALA A 34 -17.73 5.85 -24.24
CA ALA A 34 -16.30 5.64 -24.01
C ALA A 34 -15.40 6.13 -25.15
N ALA A 35 -15.76 5.89 -26.41
CA ALA A 35 -14.94 6.29 -27.55
C ALA A 35 -14.73 7.81 -27.61
N LYS A 36 -15.82 8.58 -27.45
CA LYS A 36 -15.75 10.05 -27.44
C LYS A 36 -14.98 10.56 -26.22
N ALA A 37 -15.22 9.98 -25.04
CA ALA A 37 -14.49 10.34 -23.82
C ALA A 37 -12.98 10.13 -23.96
N ALA A 38 -12.56 8.99 -24.52
CA ALA A 38 -11.15 8.69 -24.79
C ALA A 38 -10.54 9.68 -25.79
N GLN A 39 -11.23 9.97 -26.90
CA GLN A 39 -10.77 10.93 -27.90
C GLN A 39 -10.61 12.34 -27.33
N ARG A 40 -11.58 12.81 -26.53
CA ARG A 40 -11.53 14.13 -25.89
C ARG A 40 -10.42 14.22 -24.87
N LEU A 41 -10.19 13.17 -24.08
CA LEU A 41 -9.05 13.13 -23.15
C LEU A 41 -7.70 13.13 -23.89
N ALA A 42 -7.55 12.31 -24.93
CA ALA A 42 -6.33 12.30 -25.74
C ALA A 42 -6.07 13.67 -26.39
N SER A 43 -7.13 14.29 -26.91
CA SER A 43 -7.07 15.63 -27.50
C SER A 43 -6.80 16.72 -26.46
N ALA A 44 -7.32 16.58 -25.25
CA ALA A 44 -7.02 17.49 -24.14
C ALA A 44 -5.56 17.37 -23.73
N ALA A 45 -5.01 16.15 -23.65
CA ALA A 45 -3.62 15.89 -23.29
C ALA A 45 -2.62 16.59 -24.22
N SER A 46 -2.88 16.59 -25.54
CA SER A 46 -2.02 17.29 -26.50
C SER A 46 -2.17 18.81 -26.48
N ARG A 47 -3.24 19.34 -25.87
CA ARG A 47 -3.58 20.77 -25.87
C ARG A 47 -3.45 21.45 -24.51
N ILE A 48 -3.06 20.75 -23.44
CA ILE A 48 -2.93 21.31 -22.08
C ILE A 48 -2.15 22.64 -22.09
N TYR A 49 -1.05 22.70 -22.83
CA TYR A 49 -0.17 23.87 -22.96
C TYR A 49 -0.21 24.52 -24.34
N ALA A 50 -1.28 24.30 -25.10
CA ALA A 50 -1.43 24.94 -26.40
C ALA A 50 -1.43 26.46 -26.23
N LYS A 51 -0.67 27.17 -27.08
CA LYS A 51 -0.60 28.64 -27.07
C LYS A 51 -1.94 29.29 -27.39
N GLN A 52 -2.83 28.58 -28.08
CA GLN A 52 -4.14 29.05 -28.49
C GLN A 52 -5.17 27.94 -28.31
N HIS A 53 -6.27 28.28 -27.65
CA HIS A 53 -7.48 27.46 -27.56
C HIS A 53 -8.62 28.14 -28.34
N ALA A 54 -9.68 27.39 -28.65
CA ALA A 54 -10.91 27.98 -29.15
C ALA A 54 -11.39 29.10 -28.19
N PRO A 55 -11.93 30.23 -28.69
CA PRO A 55 -12.20 31.41 -27.87
C PRO A 55 -13.00 31.13 -26.59
N ASP A 56 -14.04 30.30 -26.68
CA ASP A 56 -14.89 29.94 -25.55
C ASP A 56 -14.15 29.11 -24.51
N LEU A 57 -13.36 28.12 -24.94
CA LEU A 57 -12.52 27.31 -24.05
C LEU A 57 -11.40 28.16 -23.43
N ALA A 58 -10.81 29.09 -24.17
CA ALA A 58 -9.77 29.99 -23.64
C ALA A 58 -10.34 30.90 -22.54
N LYS A 59 -11.53 31.47 -22.77
CA LYS A 59 -12.25 32.28 -21.77
C LYS A 59 -12.61 31.44 -20.54
N ALA A 60 -13.15 30.24 -20.75
CA ALA A 60 -13.52 29.34 -19.66
C ALA A 60 -12.30 28.86 -18.86
N LEU A 61 -11.18 28.55 -19.51
CA LEU A 61 -9.94 28.16 -18.83
C LEU A 61 -9.37 29.32 -18.01
N LYS A 62 -9.35 30.55 -18.56
CA LYS A 62 -8.88 31.72 -17.82
C LYS A 62 -9.73 31.99 -16.58
N GLN A 63 -11.04 31.82 -16.68
CA GLN A 63 -11.94 31.93 -15.54
C GLN A 63 -11.70 30.78 -14.53
N ALA A 64 -11.56 29.55 -15.00
CA ALA A 64 -11.27 28.40 -14.13
C ALA A 64 -9.91 28.49 -13.43
N GLU A 65 -8.91 29.13 -14.04
CA GLU A 65 -7.64 29.46 -13.41
C GLU A 65 -7.82 30.50 -12.29
N ALA A 66 -8.62 31.54 -12.53
CA ALA A 66 -8.92 32.58 -11.54
C ALA A 66 -9.75 32.06 -10.37
N ASP A 67 -10.72 31.19 -10.64
CA ASP A 67 -11.56 30.52 -9.63
C ASP A 67 -10.79 29.40 -8.89
N GLY A 68 -9.55 29.12 -9.31
CA GLY A 68 -8.68 28.12 -8.72
C GLY A 68 -9.00 26.67 -9.13
N ILE A 69 -10.02 26.43 -9.94
CA ILE A 69 -10.50 25.08 -10.33
C ILE A 69 -9.40 24.25 -10.98
N VAL A 70 -8.62 24.85 -11.89
CA VAL A 70 -7.49 24.19 -12.58
C VAL A 70 -6.13 24.56 -12.02
N ALA A 71 -6.10 25.49 -11.05
CA ALA A 71 -4.88 25.84 -10.34
C ALA A 71 -4.52 24.73 -9.33
N PRO A 72 -3.22 24.49 -9.08
CA PRO A 72 -2.82 23.53 -8.06
C PRO A 72 -3.29 23.98 -6.68
N HIS A 73 -4.05 23.14 -5.98
CA HIS A 73 -4.53 23.42 -4.63
C HIS A 73 -3.57 22.95 -3.54
N GLU A 74 -2.71 21.96 -3.82
CA GLU A 74 -1.82 21.37 -2.82
C GLU A 74 -0.64 22.27 -2.41
N ILE A 75 -0.25 23.28 -3.21
CA ILE A 75 0.90 24.17 -2.90
C ILE A 75 0.72 24.84 -1.54
N HIS A 76 -0.48 25.32 -1.24
CA HIS A 76 -0.76 26.01 0.02
C HIS A 76 -0.70 25.07 1.22
N GLN A 77 -0.97 23.77 1.06
CA GLN A 77 -0.85 22.79 2.13
C GLN A 77 0.58 22.25 2.29
N LEU A 78 1.31 22.07 1.20
CA LEU A 78 2.73 21.73 1.22
C LEU A 78 3.55 22.83 1.90
N MET A 79 3.23 24.11 1.66
CA MET A 79 3.87 25.24 2.34
C MET A 79 3.36 25.45 3.79
N ALA A 80 2.07 25.21 4.07
CA ALA A 80 1.53 25.35 5.43
C ALA A 80 1.86 24.18 6.37
N GLU A 81 2.05 22.95 5.87
CA GLU A 81 2.66 21.84 6.63
C GLU A 81 4.19 21.95 6.71
N ALA A 82 4.81 22.82 5.89
CA ALA A 82 6.24 23.13 5.96
C ALA A 82 6.57 24.20 7.03
N GLY A 83 5.58 24.77 7.71
CA GLY A 83 5.78 25.62 8.88
C GLY A 83 5.55 24.83 10.16
N GLY A 84 6.61 24.23 10.72
CA GLY A 84 6.53 23.79 12.14
C GLY A 84 7.34 22.57 12.57
N THR A 85 8.28 22.04 11.77
CA THR A 85 9.11 20.91 12.21
C THR A 85 10.50 21.33 12.63
N MET A 86 11.04 20.75 13.71
CA MET A 86 12.38 21.00 14.26
C MET A 86 13.53 20.76 13.24
N LEU A 87 13.23 20.08 12.13
CA LEU A 87 14.14 19.79 11.01
C LEU A 87 14.15 20.87 9.91
N ASP A 88 13.33 21.92 10.03
CA ASP A 88 13.25 23.01 9.04
C ASP A 88 14.49 23.93 9.03
N GLY A 89 15.48 23.74 9.88
CA GLY A 89 16.71 24.54 9.90
C GLY A 89 17.69 24.26 8.75
N GLN A 90 17.55 23.15 8.01
CA GLN A 90 18.53 22.74 7.01
C GLN A 90 18.20 23.23 5.58
N PRO A 91 19.06 24.04 4.93
CA PRO A 91 18.81 24.61 3.59
C PRO A 91 18.56 23.55 2.51
N GLY A 92 19.30 22.44 2.54
CA GLY A 92 19.15 21.35 1.57
C GLY A 92 17.79 20.65 1.64
N LEU A 93 17.23 20.48 2.85
CA LEU A 93 15.91 19.89 3.03
C LEU A 93 14.80 20.82 2.55
N ARG A 94 14.94 22.15 2.74
CA ARG A 94 13.99 23.14 2.19
C ARG A 94 14.00 23.17 0.67
N ALA A 95 15.18 23.17 0.05
CA ALA A 95 15.32 23.12 -1.41
C ALA A 95 14.72 21.85 -2.00
N PHE A 96 14.99 20.70 -1.38
CA PHE A 96 14.36 19.42 -1.74
C PHE A 96 12.84 19.49 -1.61
N LYS A 97 12.30 19.97 -0.48
CA LYS A 97 10.85 20.14 -0.27
C LYS A 97 10.21 21.03 -1.35
N ALA A 98 10.87 22.11 -1.76
CA ALA A 98 10.38 23.04 -2.79
C ALA A 98 10.32 22.39 -4.19
N ILE A 99 11.41 21.74 -4.62
CA ILE A 99 11.46 21.00 -5.89
C ILE A 99 10.44 19.86 -5.89
N TRP A 100 10.29 19.20 -4.75
CA TRP A 100 9.39 18.09 -4.59
C TRP A 100 7.92 18.51 -4.67
N GLY A 101 7.56 19.56 -3.92
CA GLY A 101 6.22 20.13 -3.93
C GLY A 101 5.83 20.70 -5.30
N SER A 102 6.78 21.25 -6.05
CA SER A 102 6.51 21.77 -7.40
C SER A 102 6.17 20.66 -8.40
N MET A 103 6.79 19.48 -8.31
CA MET A 103 6.41 18.34 -9.18
C MET A 103 4.98 17.85 -8.93
N PHE A 104 4.53 17.84 -7.67
CA PHE A 104 3.15 17.51 -7.33
C PHE A 104 2.16 18.55 -7.84
N ALA A 105 2.48 19.83 -7.66
CA ALA A 105 1.67 20.91 -8.18
C ALA A 105 1.57 20.88 -9.72
N LEU A 106 2.66 20.52 -10.40
CA LEU A 106 2.66 20.31 -11.84
C LEU A 106 1.77 19.13 -12.23
N ALA A 107 1.89 17.97 -11.58
CA ALA A 107 1.04 16.81 -11.86
C ALA A 107 -0.46 17.11 -11.61
N GLU A 108 -0.78 17.75 -10.48
CA GLU A 108 -2.14 18.15 -10.14
C GLU A 108 -2.71 19.14 -11.16
N SER A 109 -1.95 20.17 -11.54
CA SER A 109 -2.41 21.15 -12.54
C SER A 109 -2.59 20.54 -13.93
N VAL A 110 -1.70 19.64 -14.35
CA VAL A 110 -1.83 18.86 -15.60
C VAL A 110 -3.15 18.08 -15.59
N ASN A 111 -3.42 17.35 -14.51
CA ASN A 111 -4.61 16.51 -14.41
C ASN A 111 -5.91 17.31 -14.35
N ARG A 112 -5.94 18.38 -13.55
CA ARG A 112 -7.10 19.28 -13.45
C ARG A 112 -7.37 19.98 -14.78
N ARG A 113 -6.33 20.49 -15.44
CA ARG A 113 -6.45 21.20 -16.73
C ARG A 113 -6.85 20.25 -17.86
N MET A 114 -6.26 19.06 -17.94
CA MET A 114 -6.66 18.02 -18.89
C MET A 114 -8.13 17.62 -18.69
N THR A 115 -8.52 17.38 -17.45
CA THR A 115 -9.91 17.03 -17.09
C THR A 115 -10.87 18.14 -17.47
N TYR A 116 -10.53 19.38 -17.16
CA TYR A 116 -11.35 20.55 -17.46
C TYR A 116 -11.56 20.71 -18.97
N ILE A 117 -10.49 20.64 -19.78
CA ILE A 117 -10.59 20.74 -21.24
C ILE A 117 -11.48 19.63 -21.80
N ALA A 118 -11.22 18.37 -21.42
CA ALA A 118 -12.00 17.23 -21.92
C ALA A 118 -13.49 17.30 -21.50
N ALA A 119 -13.76 17.76 -20.29
CA ALA A 119 -15.12 17.92 -19.77
C ALA A 119 -15.86 19.09 -20.44
N PHE A 120 -15.20 20.23 -20.63
CA PHE A 120 -15.77 21.38 -21.32
C PHE A 120 -16.15 21.04 -22.76
N GLU A 121 -15.28 20.30 -23.47
CA GLU A 121 -15.57 19.82 -24.82
C GLU A 121 -16.69 18.78 -24.85
N THR A 122 -16.74 17.91 -23.84
CA THR A 122 -17.84 16.95 -23.68
C THR A 122 -19.17 17.67 -23.53
N ALA A 123 -19.25 18.66 -22.63
CA ALA A 123 -20.46 19.43 -22.44
C ALA A 123 -20.85 20.24 -23.68
N THR A 124 -19.89 20.87 -24.35
CA THR A 124 -20.15 21.65 -25.56
C THR A 124 -20.70 20.76 -26.70
N GLN A 125 -20.08 19.60 -26.93
CA GLN A 125 -20.45 18.72 -28.05
C GLN A 125 -21.73 17.91 -27.78
N GLU A 126 -21.96 17.49 -26.53
CA GLU A 126 -23.18 16.78 -26.12
C GLU A 126 -24.32 17.74 -25.72
N LYS A 127 -24.14 19.06 -25.93
CA LYS A 127 -25.14 20.11 -25.70
C LYS A 127 -25.64 20.18 -24.25
N ILE A 128 -24.75 19.96 -23.29
CA ILE A 128 -25.04 20.16 -21.86
C ILE A 128 -25.16 21.67 -21.60
N LYS A 129 -26.21 22.05 -20.86
CA LYS A 129 -26.66 23.45 -20.70
C LYS A 129 -25.59 24.43 -20.19
N ASP A 130 -24.68 23.96 -19.33
CA ASP A 130 -23.60 24.78 -18.76
C ASP A 130 -22.26 24.03 -18.84
N PRO A 131 -21.46 24.28 -19.90
CA PRO A 131 -20.16 23.64 -20.05
C PRO A 131 -19.13 24.02 -18.99
N TYR A 132 -19.22 25.23 -18.43
CA TYR A 132 -18.31 25.70 -17.39
C TYR A 132 -18.55 24.93 -16.09
N GLN A 133 -19.78 24.94 -15.58
CA GLN A 133 -20.14 24.21 -14.35
C GLN A 133 -19.96 22.71 -14.52
N PHE A 134 -20.23 22.16 -15.71
CA PHE A 134 -19.98 20.74 -15.97
C PHE A 134 -18.48 20.41 -15.86
N ALA A 135 -17.61 21.24 -16.44
CA ALA A 135 -16.17 21.04 -16.38
C ALA A 135 -15.62 21.22 -14.96
N GLU A 136 -16.11 22.21 -14.22
CA GLU A 136 -15.81 22.39 -12.80
C GLU A 136 -16.18 21.13 -11.99
N LYS A 137 -17.41 20.65 -12.13
CA LYS A 137 -17.89 19.46 -11.42
C LYS A 137 -17.06 18.23 -11.77
N ALA A 138 -16.71 18.04 -13.05
CA ALA A 138 -15.85 16.95 -13.48
C ALA A 138 -14.49 16.99 -12.78
N VAL A 139 -13.85 18.16 -12.72
CA VAL A 139 -12.58 18.33 -12.00
C VAL A 139 -12.73 18.00 -10.51
N GLN A 140 -13.78 18.50 -9.85
CA GLN A 140 -14.01 18.26 -8.42
C GLN A 140 -14.25 16.79 -8.09
N GLU A 141 -15.02 16.08 -8.92
CA GLU A 141 -15.38 14.68 -8.68
C GLU A 141 -14.29 13.69 -9.07
N THR A 142 -13.45 13.99 -10.06
CA THR A 142 -12.45 13.03 -10.57
C THR A 142 -11.04 13.31 -10.12
N GLN A 143 -10.70 14.57 -9.82
CA GLN A 143 -9.37 14.97 -9.36
C GLN A 143 -9.30 15.17 -7.85
N GLY A 144 -10.44 15.16 -7.15
CA GLY A 144 -10.53 15.29 -5.71
C GLY A 144 -10.41 16.74 -5.22
N LEU A 145 -11.05 17.01 -4.09
CA LEU A 145 -11.00 18.29 -3.38
C LEU A 145 -10.15 18.13 -2.12
N TYR A 146 -8.88 18.51 -2.21
CA TYR A 146 -7.88 18.26 -1.15
C TYR A 146 -7.86 19.31 -0.03
N ASN A 147 -8.74 20.31 -0.07
CA ASN A 147 -8.85 21.38 0.95
C ASN A 147 -9.09 20.82 2.37
N ARG A 148 -8.37 21.34 3.38
CA ARG A 148 -8.60 21.05 4.82
C ARG A 148 -10.06 21.24 5.25
N GLY A 149 -10.78 22.22 4.68
CA GLY A 149 -12.19 22.49 4.91
C GLY A 149 -13.13 21.38 4.42
N ASN A 150 -12.70 20.56 3.45
CA ASN A 150 -13.48 19.45 2.92
C ASN A 150 -13.30 18.15 3.75
N ARG A 151 -12.53 18.19 4.84
CA ARG A 151 -12.29 17.00 5.67
C ARG A 151 -13.52 16.70 6.55
N PRO A 152 -14.01 15.45 6.59
CA PRO A 152 -15.08 15.04 7.48
C PRO A 152 -14.65 15.21 8.95
N ASN A 153 -15.61 15.36 9.86
CA ASN A 153 -15.34 15.70 11.26
C ASN A 153 -14.33 14.75 11.94
N TRP A 154 -14.38 13.46 11.63
CA TRP A 154 -13.46 12.45 12.16
C TRP A 154 -12.01 12.61 11.68
N ALA A 155 -11.80 13.25 10.52
CA ALA A 155 -10.51 13.45 9.89
C ALA A 155 -9.87 14.82 10.18
N ARG A 156 -10.45 15.64 11.07
CA ARG A 156 -9.94 16.98 11.40
C ARG A 156 -8.80 16.96 12.43
N GLY A 157 -8.67 15.90 13.23
CA GLY A 157 -7.55 15.72 14.18
C GLY A 157 -6.28 15.18 13.51
N VAL A 158 -5.12 15.22 14.19
CA VAL A 158 -3.81 14.82 13.62
C VAL A 158 -3.79 13.38 13.10
N LEU A 159 -4.35 12.44 13.88
CA LEU A 159 -4.42 11.02 13.50
C LEU A 159 -5.41 10.80 12.35
N GLY A 160 -6.62 11.36 12.46
CA GLY A 160 -7.66 11.24 11.45
C GLY A 160 -7.26 11.88 10.11
N ALA A 161 -6.62 13.05 10.15
CA ALA A 161 -6.08 13.73 8.98
C ALA A 161 -5.04 12.88 8.25
N THR A 162 -4.17 12.20 9.01
CA THR A 162 -3.17 11.30 8.45
C THR A 162 -3.87 10.13 7.74
N VAL A 163 -4.73 9.36 8.44
CA VAL A 163 -5.46 8.23 7.84
C VAL A 163 -6.25 8.65 6.62
N PHE A 164 -6.96 9.77 6.70
CA PHE A 164 -7.75 10.33 5.59
C PHE A 164 -6.88 10.65 4.37
N THR A 165 -5.67 11.19 4.57
CA THR A 165 -4.75 11.51 3.45
C THR A 165 -4.32 10.26 2.68
N PHE A 166 -4.08 9.13 3.37
CA PHE A 166 -3.72 7.86 2.72
C PHE A 166 -4.91 7.14 2.07
N LYS A 167 -6.12 7.37 2.58
CA LYS A 167 -7.36 6.80 2.02
C LYS A 167 -8.08 7.76 1.06
N GLN A 168 -7.56 8.96 0.85
CA GLN A 168 -8.24 10.03 0.13
C GLN A 168 -8.58 9.65 -1.31
N TYR A 169 -7.64 9.01 -2.00
CA TYR A 169 -7.84 8.50 -3.36
C TYR A 169 -8.98 7.48 -3.38
N SER A 170 -8.92 6.47 -2.51
CA SER A 170 -9.96 5.44 -2.41
C SER A 170 -11.34 6.01 -2.08
N ILE A 171 -11.42 6.96 -1.16
CA ILE A 171 -12.67 7.62 -0.78
C ILE A 171 -13.22 8.40 -1.98
N SER A 172 -12.39 9.21 -2.62
CA SER A 172 -12.79 10.01 -3.80
C SER A 172 -13.23 9.11 -4.96
N TYR A 173 -12.53 8.00 -5.19
CA TYR A 173 -12.90 7.02 -6.21
C TYR A 173 -14.25 6.38 -5.92
N LEU A 174 -14.52 5.96 -4.68
CA LEU A 174 -15.82 5.38 -4.29
C LEU A 174 -16.97 6.40 -4.35
N GLU A 175 -16.71 7.65 -3.98
CA GLU A 175 -17.69 8.73 -4.10
C GLU A 175 -18.05 8.99 -5.56
N MET A 176 -17.05 9.13 -6.44
CA MET A 176 -17.25 9.23 -7.88
C MET A 176 -18.00 8.01 -8.42
N PHE A 177 -17.56 6.81 -8.05
CA PHE A 177 -18.17 5.54 -8.45
C PHE A 177 -19.66 5.47 -8.11
N LYS A 178 -20.02 5.84 -6.88
CA LYS A 178 -21.42 5.85 -6.43
C LYS A 178 -22.27 6.91 -7.14
N ARG A 179 -21.68 8.02 -7.60
CA ARG A 179 -22.38 9.11 -8.32
C ARG A 179 -22.55 8.85 -9.81
N MET A 180 -21.74 7.98 -10.41
CA MET A 180 -21.84 7.61 -11.83
C MET A 180 -23.07 6.74 -12.12
N ASP A 181 -23.51 6.77 -13.37
CA ASP A 181 -24.48 5.81 -13.89
C ASP A 181 -23.90 4.39 -14.01
N ARG A 182 -24.76 3.40 -14.33
CA ARG A 182 -24.33 1.99 -14.42
C ARG A 182 -23.26 1.77 -15.49
N GLN A 183 -23.33 2.50 -16.60
CA GLN A 183 -22.37 2.35 -17.69
C GLN A 183 -20.99 2.88 -17.29
N GLY A 184 -20.93 4.07 -16.69
CA GLY A 184 -19.72 4.65 -16.14
C GLY A 184 -19.12 3.80 -15.01
N GLN A 185 -19.95 3.19 -14.15
CA GLN A 185 -19.49 2.24 -13.14
C GLN A 185 -18.82 1.00 -13.76
N VAL A 186 -19.42 0.39 -14.77
CA VAL A 186 -18.82 -0.76 -15.46
C VAL A 186 -17.49 -0.38 -16.10
N ILE A 187 -17.42 0.78 -16.76
CA ILE A 187 -16.19 1.26 -17.38
C ILE A 187 -15.14 1.58 -16.31
N ALA A 188 -15.53 2.15 -15.17
CA ALA A 188 -14.62 2.41 -14.05
C ALA A 188 -14.01 1.14 -13.50
N LEU A 189 -14.83 0.10 -13.27
CA LEU A 189 -14.35 -1.22 -12.85
C LEU A 189 -13.45 -1.86 -13.90
N ALA A 190 -13.79 -1.76 -15.19
CA ALA A 190 -12.97 -2.30 -16.26
C ALA A 190 -11.60 -1.61 -16.34
N VAL A 191 -11.57 -0.28 -16.24
CA VAL A 191 -10.34 0.52 -16.22
C VAL A 191 -9.50 0.21 -14.99
N LEU A 192 -10.13 0.09 -13.82
CA LEU A 192 -9.45 -0.27 -12.58
C LEU A 192 -8.88 -1.69 -12.65
N LEU A 193 -9.63 -2.63 -13.22
CA LEU A 193 -9.18 -4.01 -13.46
C LEU A 193 -7.99 -4.04 -14.42
N LEU A 194 -8.01 -3.24 -15.49
CA LEU A 194 -6.88 -3.15 -16.41
C LEU A 194 -5.66 -2.49 -15.75
N ALA A 195 -5.86 -1.47 -14.93
CA ALA A 195 -4.78 -0.72 -14.29
C ALA A 195 -4.14 -1.48 -13.13
N ALA A 196 -4.96 -2.13 -12.29
CA ALA A 196 -4.53 -2.69 -11.00
C ALA A 196 -4.87 -4.18 -10.81
N GLY A 197 -5.48 -4.84 -11.80
CA GLY A 197 -5.80 -6.26 -11.75
C GLY A 197 -6.93 -6.62 -10.77
N LEU A 198 -7.27 -7.91 -10.67
CA LEU A 198 -8.31 -8.40 -9.76
C LEU A 198 -7.98 -8.10 -8.29
N GLN A 199 -6.70 -8.12 -7.91
CA GLN A 199 -6.27 -7.80 -6.55
C GLN A 199 -6.36 -6.30 -6.24
N GLY A 200 -6.38 -5.45 -7.28
CA GLY A 200 -6.57 -4.01 -7.14
C GLY A 200 -8.03 -3.56 -7.00
N LEU A 201 -9.02 -4.47 -7.04
CA LEU A 201 -10.43 -4.11 -6.90
C LEU A 201 -10.79 -3.71 -5.46
N PRO A 202 -11.79 -2.82 -5.26
CA PRO A 202 -12.26 -2.44 -3.93
C PRO A 202 -12.59 -3.68 -3.09
N PHE A 203 -12.00 -3.75 -1.90
CA PHE A 203 -12.20 -4.82 -0.91
C PHE A 203 -11.68 -6.21 -1.31
N ALA A 204 -10.95 -6.36 -2.42
CA ALA A 204 -10.45 -7.66 -2.85
C ALA A 204 -9.49 -8.29 -1.82
N GLU A 205 -8.52 -7.52 -1.33
CA GLU A 205 -7.61 -7.96 -0.26
C GLU A 205 -8.33 -8.06 1.09
N ASP A 206 -9.27 -7.15 1.39
CA ASP A 206 -10.04 -7.19 2.64
C ASP A 206 -10.87 -8.47 2.78
N ILE A 207 -11.49 -8.94 1.68
CA ILE A 207 -12.26 -10.18 1.64
C ILE A 207 -11.33 -11.39 1.73
N GLN A 208 -10.17 -11.37 1.05
CA GLN A 208 -9.17 -12.43 1.16
C GLN A 208 -8.63 -12.54 2.60
N ASP A 209 -8.29 -11.41 3.22
CA ASP A 209 -7.82 -11.34 4.61
C ASP A 209 -8.88 -11.85 5.59
N LEU A 210 -10.17 -11.57 5.34
CA LEU A 210 -11.29 -12.09 6.12
C LEU A 210 -11.47 -13.61 5.95
N ILE A 211 -11.43 -14.12 4.71
CA ILE A 211 -11.52 -15.55 4.42
C ILE A 211 -10.35 -16.29 5.06
N ASP A 212 -9.13 -15.76 4.95
CA ASP A 212 -7.94 -16.34 5.58
C ASP A 212 -8.05 -16.32 7.10
N THR A 213 -8.62 -15.26 7.67
CA THR A 213 -8.88 -15.18 9.10
C THR A 213 -9.90 -16.21 9.57
N LEU A 214 -11.02 -16.36 8.86
CA LEU A 214 -12.05 -17.36 9.17
C LEU A 214 -11.53 -18.79 8.95
N GLY A 215 -10.79 -19.03 7.87
CA GLY A 215 -10.15 -20.31 7.57
C GLY A 215 -9.15 -20.70 8.66
N ARG A 216 -8.29 -19.77 9.09
CA ARG A 216 -7.36 -19.99 10.21
C ARG A 216 -8.08 -20.22 11.53
N PHE A 217 -9.18 -19.51 11.80
CA PHE A 217 -10.03 -19.76 12.96
C PHE A 217 -10.61 -21.19 12.95
N MET A 218 -10.98 -21.70 11.78
CA MET A 218 -11.45 -23.07 11.59
C MET A 218 -10.32 -24.12 11.50
N GLY A 219 -9.05 -23.72 11.68
CA GLY A 219 -7.91 -24.64 11.71
C GLY A 219 -7.27 -24.95 10.35
N PHE A 220 -7.60 -24.20 9.29
CA PHE A 220 -6.98 -24.30 7.98
C PHE A 220 -5.84 -23.28 7.82
N ASN A 221 -4.69 -23.69 7.27
CA ASN A 221 -3.64 -22.77 6.80
C ASN A 221 -4.05 -22.18 5.45
N THR A 222 -5.17 -21.47 5.44
CA THR A 222 -5.72 -20.88 4.21
C THR A 222 -4.91 -19.65 3.83
N ASP A 223 -4.55 -19.60 2.55
CA ASP A 223 -3.87 -18.49 1.89
C ASP A 223 -4.65 -18.25 0.59
N SER A 224 -5.72 -17.47 0.71
CA SER A 224 -6.71 -17.22 -0.34
C SER A 224 -6.07 -16.44 -1.49
N GLU A 225 -5.15 -15.53 -1.17
CA GLU A 225 -4.32 -14.81 -2.13
C GLU A 225 -3.50 -15.78 -3.00
N ALA A 226 -2.72 -16.67 -2.37
CA ALA A 226 -1.91 -17.66 -3.11
C ALA A 226 -2.77 -18.70 -3.83
N SER A 227 -3.97 -19.00 -3.34
CA SER A 227 -4.89 -19.97 -3.95
C SER A 227 -5.56 -19.39 -5.20
N LEU A 228 -6.02 -18.15 -5.13
CA LEU A 228 -6.51 -17.41 -6.30
C LEU A 228 -5.41 -17.27 -7.36
N ARG A 229 -4.19 -16.89 -6.93
CA ARG A 229 -3.04 -16.74 -7.84
C ARG A 229 -2.70 -18.05 -8.54
N ARG A 230 -2.63 -19.16 -7.80
CA ARG A 230 -2.41 -20.50 -8.37
C ARG A 230 -3.53 -20.93 -9.33
N ALA A 231 -4.80 -20.70 -8.99
CA ALA A 231 -5.92 -21.07 -9.83
C ALA A 231 -5.95 -20.29 -11.16
N VAL A 232 -5.74 -18.97 -11.08
CA VAL A 232 -5.74 -18.08 -12.24
C VAL A 232 -4.50 -18.31 -13.11
N MET A 233 -3.30 -18.41 -12.52
CA MET A 233 -2.08 -18.71 -13.28
C MET A 233 -2.06 -20.14 -13.84
N GLY A 234 -2.66 -21.11 -13.14
CA GLY A 234 -2.74 -22.50 -13.59
C GLY A 234 -3.70 -22.70 -14.76
N SER A 235 -4.75 -21.88 -14.85
CA SER A 235 -5.73 -21.95 -15.95
C SER A 235 -5.37 -21.07 -17.15
N LEU A 236 -4.83 -19.87 -16.91
CA LEU A 236 -4.55 -18.88 -17.96
C LEU A 236 -3.05 -18.80 -18.33
N GLY A 237 -2.17 -19.51 -17.62
CA GLY A 237 -0.73 -19.39 -17.74
C GLY A 237 -0.17 -18.15 -17.02
N LYS A 238 1.15 -18.13 -16.75
CA LYS A 238 1.81 -17.08 -15.95
C LYS A 238 1.64 -15.67 -16.54
N THR A 239 1.65 -15.55 -17.85
CA THR A 239 1.60 -14.26 -18.55
C THR A 239 0.20 -13.63 -18.50
N ILE A 240 -0.82 -14.37 -18.93
CA ILE A 240 -2.21 -13.87 -18.95
C ILE A 240 -2.77 -13.83 -17.53
N GLY A 241 -2.49 -14.86 -16.72
CA GLY A 241 -2.89 -14.91 -15.31
C GLY A 241 -2.27 -13.79 -14.47
N GLY A 242 -1.01 -13.43 -14.73
CA GLY A 242 -0.38 -12.26 -14.12
C GLY A 242 -1.10 -10.97 -14.47
N VAL A 243 -1.39 -10.71 -15.75
CA VAL A 243 -2.12 -9.49 -16.18
C VAL A 243 -3.53 -9.43 -15.58
N VAL A 244 -4.21 -10.58 -15.43
CA VAL A 244 -5.54 -10.63 -14.80
C VAL A 244 -5.46 -10.30 -13.30
N LEU A 245 -4.42 -10.75 -12.60
CA LEU A 245 -4.29 -10.55 -11.15
C LEU A 245 -3.72 -9.18 -10.78
N ASP A 246 -2.70 -8.75 -11.51
CA ASP A 246 -1.84 -7.61 -11.16
C ASP A 246 -1.95 -6.45 -12.17
N GLY A 247 -2.77 -6.59 -13.22
CA GLY A 247 -3.09 -5.53 -14.18
C GLY A 247 -1.89 -5.10 -15.03
N ALA A 248 -1.76 -3.80 -15.25
CA ALA A 248 -0.71 -3.20 -16.06
C ALA A 248 0.72 -3.53 -15.57
N SER A 249 0.90 -3.75 -14.26
CA SER A 249 2.18 -4.18 -13.66
C SER A 249 2.67 -5.52 -14.21
N ALA A 250 1.75 -6.41 -14.59
CA ALA A 250 2.10 -7.75 -15.04
C ALA A 250 2.25 -7.87 -16.56
N MET A 251 2.03 -6.80 -17.33
CA MET A 251 2.22 -6.82 -18.78
C MET A 251 3.66 -7.19 -19.16
N PRO A 252 3.87 -8.05 -20.18
CA PRO A 252 5.20 -8.38 -20.68
C PRO A 252 6.02 -7.13 -21.02
N GLY A 253 7.25 -7.05 -20.50
CA GLY A 253 8.14 -5.91 -20.74
C GLY A 253 7.90 -4.70 -19.84
N MET A 254 6.91 -4.72 -18.94
CA MET A 254 6.71 -3.64 -17.95
C MET A 254 7.67 -3.82 -16.76
N PRO A 255 8.62 -2.90 -16.53
CA PRO A 255 9.64 -3.08 -15.49
C PRO A 255 9.20 -2.51 -14.12
N LEU A 256 8.03 -1.85 -14.07
CA LEU A 256 7.51 -1.13 -12.91
C LEU A 256 6.33 -1.89 -12.28
N ASP A 257 6.27 -1.91 -10.94
CA ASP A 257 5.02 -2.21 -10.24
C ASP A 257 4.22 -0.92 -9.97
N VAL A 258 3.05 -0.81 -10.63
CA VAL A 258 2.09 0.29 -10.51
C VAL A 258 0.86 -0.11 -9.67
N GLN A 259 0.54 -1.41 -9.61
CA GLN A 259 -0.54 -2.02 -8.85
C GLN A 259 -0.47 -1.67 -7.36
N GLY A 260 0.71 -1.78 -6.73
CA GLY A 260 0.90 -1.39 -5.32
C GLY A 260 0.64 0.09 -5.00
N ARG A 261 0.50 0.95 -6.03
CA ARG A 261 0.22 2.40 -5.89
C ARG A 261 -1.17 2.80 -6.37
N LEU A 262 -1.78 2.02 -7.25
CA LEU A 262 -3.10 2.30 -7.85
C LEU A 262 -4.23 1.42 -7.31
N GLY A 263 -3.90 0.28 -6.70
CA GLY A 263 -4.86 -0.70 -6.21
C GLY A 263 -5.72 -0.18 -5.06
N LEU A 264 -6.98 -0.62 -5.03
CA LEU A 264 -7.97 -0.40 -3.99
C LEU A 264 -8.24 -1.68 -3.17
N GLY A 265 -7.34 -2.66 -3.20
CA GLY A 265 -7.53 -3.98 -2.59
C GLY A 265 -7.83 -3.93 -1.09
N ASN A 266 -7.06 -3.11 -0.35
CA ASN A 266 -7.15 -2.96 1.10
C ASN A 266 -7.76 -1.60 1.47
N LEU A 267 -9.08 -1.56 1.65
CA LEU A 267 -9.85 -0.38 2.04
C LEU A 267 -10.08 -0.32 3.55
N LEU A 268 -10.28 -1.46 4.21
CA LEU A 268 -10.58 -1.51 5.64
C LEU A 268 -9.28 -1.61 6.47
N PRO A 269 -8.89 -0.55 7.21
CA PRO A 269 -7.71 -0.62 8.06
C PRO A 269 -7.91 -1.69 9.15
N GLY A 270 -6.95 -2.61 9.26
CA GLY A 270 -6.92 -3.59 10.34
C GLY A 270 -7.68 -4.89 10.10
N THR A 271 -8.14 -5.18 8.88
CA THR A 271 -8.64 -6.52 8.50
C THR A 271 -7.62 -7.63 8.80
N ARG A 272 -6.33 -7.31 8.62
CA ARG A 272 -5.20 -8.16 9.02
C ARG A 272 -5.00 -8.33 10.53
N LEU A 273 -5.64 -7.53 11.38
CA LEU A 273 -5.53 -7.64 12.86
C LEU A 273 -6.53 -8.65 13.45
N LEU A 274 -7.47 -9.12 12.64
CA LEU A 274 -8.42 -10.14 13.06
C LEU A 274 -7.78 -11.53 13.10
N THR A 275 -6.51 -11.67 12.69
CA THR A 275 -5.71 -12.91 12.77
C THR A 275 -5.35 -13.23 14.23
N PRO A 276 -5.90 -14.30 14.83
CA PRO A 276 -5.69 -14.57 16.26
C PRO A 276 -4.32 -15.17 16.62
N PHE A 277 -3.43 -15.39 15.65
CA PHE A 277 -2.30 -16.33 15.78
C PHE A 277 -0.90 -15.71 15.71
N GLU A 278 -0.78 -14.38 15.67
CA GLU A 278 0.51 -13.68 15.78
C GLU A 278 0.87 -13.41 17.24
N ASN A 279 1.97 -14.01 17.70
CA ASN A 279 2.47 -13.84 19.08
C ASN A 279 3.16 -12.47 19.29
N ASN A 280 3.26 -11.63 18.27
CA ASN A 280 3.86 -10.28 18.32
C ASN A 280 2.80 -9.18 18.07
N LYS A 281 1.77 -9.14 18.91
CA LYS A 281 0.72 -8.10 18.86
C LYS A 281 1.26 -6.67 18.89
N THR A 282 2.48 -6.44 19.37
CA THR A 282 3.13 -5.12 19.40
C THR A 282 3.49 -4.59 18.01
N ASP A 283 3.92 -5.45 17.08
CA ASP A 283 4.23 -5.04 15.70
C ASP A 283 2.94 -4.82 14.89
N ASP A 284 1.87 -5.55 15.23
CA ASP A 284 0.55 -5.45 14.58
C ASP A 284 -0.26 -4.24 15.12
N ILE A 285 -0.14 -3.92 16.41
CA ILE A 285 -0.70 -2.67 16.97
C ILE A 285 0.01 -1.43 16.38
N ALA A 286 1.29 -1.53 16.05
CA ALA A 286 1.99 -0.47 15.31
C ALA A 286 1.47 -0.33 13.86
N GLN A 287 1.00 -1.41 13.24
CA GLN A 287 0.29 -1.36 11.95
C GLN A 287 -1.15 -0.83 12.09
N PHE A 288 -1.82 -1.09 13.21
CA PHE A 288 -3.15 -0.53 13.56
C PHE A 288 -3.13 0.99 13.72
N ALA A 289 -2.06 1.54 14.28
CA ALA A 289 -1.84 2.99 14.36
C ALA A 289 -1.52 3.63 12.99
N GLY A 290 -1.46 2.82 11.92
CA GLY A 290 -1.19 3.27 10.56
C GLY A 290 0.18 3.94 10.42
N PRO A 291 0.32 4.93 9.52
CA PRO A 291 1.58 5.64 9.25
C PRO A 291 2.26 6.24 10.50
N VAL A 292 1.49 6.50 11.56
CA VAL A 292 1.97 7.04 12.83
C VAL A 292 2.71 5.98 13.65
N GLY A 293 2.22 4.72 13.68
CA GLY A 293 2.96 3.61 14.29
C GLY A 293 4.24 3.28 13.52
N GLY A 294 4.22 3.43 12.20
CA GLY A 294 5.43 3.38 11.36
C GLY A 294 6.49 4.43 11.75
N LEU A 295 6.07 5.67 12.03
CA LEU A 295 6.95 6.74 12.52
C LEU A 295 7.44 6.52 13.95
N MET A 296 6.60 6.01 14.85
CA MET A 296 7.02 5.68 16.21
C MET A 296 8.02 4.52 16.20
N ASN A 297 7.83 3.52 15.34
CA ASN A 297 8.80 2.44 15.12
C ASN A 297 10.09 2.96 14.48
N GLN A 298 10.01 3.89 13.53
CA GLN A 298 11.19 4.53 12.93
C GLN A 298 11.96 5.39 13.95
N ALA A 299 11.25 6.16 14.79
CA ALA A 299 11.84 6.95 15.87
C ALA A 299 12.43 6.05 16.97
N GLY A 300 11.76 4.95 17.32
CA GLY A 300 12.27 3.94 18.25
C GLY A 300 13.51 3.22 17.72
N LYS A 301 13.52 2.86 16.43
CA LYS A 301 14.71 2.32 15.74
C LYS A 301 15.83 3.35 15.67
N ALA A 302 15.52 4.61 15.37
CA ALA A 302 16.50 5.69 15.37
C ALA A 302 17.11 5.91 16.75
N PHE A 303 16.30 5.92 17.80
CA PHE A 303 16.75 6.03 19.18
C PHE A 303 17.58 4.81 19.60
N GLY A 304 17.15 3.60 19.25
CA GLY A 304 17.91 2.37 19.48
C GLY A 304 19.27 2.37 18.77
N ASN A 305 19.31 2.77 17.50
CA ASN A 305 20.54 2.87 16.71
C ASN A 305 21.46 3.98 17.27
N LEU A 306 20.90 5.11 17.71
CA LEU A 306 21.65 6.18 18.36
C LEU A 306 22.23 5.73 19.71
N ALA A 307 21.45 5.00 20.51
CA ALA A 307 21.89 4.39 21.77
C ALA A 307 22.94 3.28 21.55
N SER A 308 22.96 2.67 20.36
CA SER A 308 23.95 1.68 19.93
C SER A 308 25.21 2.33 19.31
N GLY A 309 25.25 3.65 19.17
CA GLY A 309 26.36 4.39 18.55
C GLY A 309 26.33 4.44 17.02
N ASP A 310 25.31 3.87 16.36
CA ASP A 310 25.17 3.85 14.90
C ASP A 310 24.32 5.05 14.43
N VAL A 311 24.98 6.20 14.35
CA VAL A 311 24.37 7.48 13.94
C VAL A 311 23.89 7.43 12.49
N ALA A 312 24.56 6.67 11.62
CA ALA A 312 24.17 6.54 10.21
C ALA A 312 22.88 5.74 10.06
N ALA A 313 22.75 4.62 10.77
CA ALA A 313 21.51 3.84 10.80
C ALA A 313 20.37 4.59 11.52
N ALA A 314 20.69 5.44 12.52
CA ALA A 314 19.71 6.29 13.17
C ALA A 314 19.15 7.36 12.21
N PHE A 315 20.02 8.00 11.42
CA PHE A 315 19.63 8.99 10.42
C PHE A 315 18.83 8.36 9.28
N GLY A 316 19.24 7.18 8.79
CA GLY A 316 18.51 6.43 7.78
C GLY A 316 17.08 6.07 8.19
N ALA A 317 16.84 5.79 9.47
CA ALA A 317 15.51 5.43 9.99
C ALA A 317 14.49 6.58 9.95
N ILE A 318 14.92 7.84 10.04
CA ILE A 318 14.05 9.03 9.98
C ILE A 318 14.10 9.76 8.62
N THR A 319 14.93 9.27 7.70
CA THR A 319 15.10 9.83 6.37
C THR A 319 13.80 9.68 5.56
N PRO A 320 13.31 10.72 4.85
CA PRO A 320 12.13 10.61 3.97
C PRO A 320 12.26 9.46 2.97
N VAL A 321 11.15 8.77 2.67
CA VAL A 321 11.12 7.61 1.74
C VAL A 321 11.73 7.94 0.37
N ALA A 322 11.63 9.19 -0.07
CA ALA A 322 12.32 9.72 -1.25
C ALA A 322 13.83 9.42 -1.29
N LEU A 323 14.51 9.87 -0.24
CA LEU A 323 15.94 9.78 -0.09
C LEU A 323 16.34 8.34 0.22
N GLN A 324 15.50 7.59 0.94
CA GLN A 324 15.68 6.15 1.11
C GLN A 324 15.64 5.40 -0.23
N ASN A 325 14.74 5.78 -1.14
CA ASN A 325 14.62 5.17 -2.47
C ASN A 325 15.81 5.53 -3.36
N ILE A 326 16.28 6.78 -3.35
CA ILE A 326 17.51 7.20 -4.06
C ILE A 326 18.73 6.46 -3.51
N ALA A 327 18.90 6.42 -2.18
CA ALA A 327 20.01 5.72 -1.56
C ALA A 327 19.99 4.21 -1.87
N LYS A 328 18.80 3.58 -1.82
CA LYS A 328 18.63 2.18 -2.24
C LYS A 328 18.92 1.96 -3.72
N GLY A 329 18.49 2.87 -4.59
CA GLY A 329 18.81 2.81 -6.02
C GLY A 329 20.31 2.92 -6.27
N ALA A 330 21.01 3.82 -5.59
CA ALA A 330 22.47 3.93 -5.67
C ALA A 330 23.17 2.66 -5.15
N ASP A 331 22.73 2.11 -4.01
CA ASP A 331 23.24 0.84 -3.46
C ASP A 331 23.04 -0.32 -4.44
N MET A 332 21.86 -0.42 -5.07
CA MET A 332 21.59 -1.42 -6.12
C MET A 332 22.51 -1.23 -7.33
N ALA A 333 22.72 0.01 -7.79
CA ALA A 333 23.61 0.29 -8.92
C ALA A 333 25.08 -0.05 -8.61
N MET A 334 25.52 0.16 -7.37
CA MET A 334 26.89 -0.12 -6.94
C MET A 334 27.13 -1.60 -6.64
N THR A 335 26.16 -2.28 -6.03
CA THR A 335 26.32 -3.66 -5.55
C THR A 335 25.78 -4.71 -6.51
N GLY A 336 24.96 -4.30 -7.49
CA GLY A 336 24.25 -5.20 -8.40
C GLY A 336 23.21 -6.08 -7.71
N MET A 337 22.74 -5.70 -6.51
CA MET A 337 21.81 -6.52 -5.71
C MET A 337 20.83 -5.66 -4.91
N TYR A 338 19.60 -6.17 -4.74
CA TYR A 338 18.66 -5.67 -3.75
C TYR A 338 18.91 -6.32 -2.40
N ARG A 339 18.99 -5.50 -1.33
CA ARG A 339 19.23 -5.97 0.04
C ARG A 339 18.11 -5.60 1.01
N ASP A 340 17.92 -6.45 2.01
CA ASP A 340 16.97 -6.20 3.11
C ASP A 340 17.52 -5.17 4.11
N THR A 341 16.71 -4.80 5.11
CA THR A 341 17.11 -3.84 6.15
C THR A 341 18.25 -4.33 7.04
N LYS A 342 18.63 -5.61 6.96
CA LYS A 342 19.74 -6.23 7.69
C LYS A 342 20.98 -6.40 6.79
N GLY A 343 20.96 -5.81 5.59
CA GLY A 343 22.06 -5.88 4.62
C GLY A 343 22.18 -7.22 3.90
N ARG A 344 21.17 -8.11 4.00
CA ARG A 344 21.19 -9.43 3.37
C ARG A 344 20.66 -9.34 1.95
N LYS A 345 21.27 -10.08 1.03
CA LYS A 345 20.81 -10.17 -0.36
C LYS A 345 19.40 -10.76 -0.43
N VAL A 346 18.54 -10.14 -1.23
CA VAL A 346 17.22 -10.66 -1.62
C VAL A 346 17.28 -11.20 -3.05
N ILE A 347 17.72 -10.38 -4.01
CA ILE A 347 17.84 -10.75 -5.43
C ILE A 347 18.95 -9.90 -6.09
N ASP A 348 19.54 -10.40 -7.18
CA ASP A 348 20.41 -9.61 -8.06
C ASP A 348 19.60 -8.55 -8.81
N THR A 349 20.22 -7.41 -9.14
CA THR A 349 19.55 -6.29 -9.80
C THR A 349 20.45 -5.63 -10.82
N ASP A 350 19.86 -5.14 -11.91
CA ASP A 350 20.57 -4.36 -12.92
C ASP A 350 20.44 -2.83 -12.71
N THR A 351 21.14 -2.07 -13.56
CA THR A 351 21.14 -0.59 -13.53
C THR A 351 19.74 -0.01 -13.78
N THR A 352 18.93 -0.67 -14.61
CA THR A 352 17.56 -0.21 -14.91
C THR A 352 16.67 -0.33 -13.68
N GLN A 353 16.72 -1.46 -12.98
CA GLN A 353 16.02 -1.68 -11.72
C GLN A 353 16.49 -0.73 -10.61
N ALA A 354 17.79 -0.44 -10.57
CA ALA A 354 18.36 0.56 -9.66
C ALA A 354 17.78 1.97 -9.90
N ILE A 355 17.67 2.40 -11.17
CA ILE A 355 17.03 3.67 -11.55
C ILE A 355 15.56 3.68 -11.15
N ILE A 356 14.83 2.60 -11.46
CA ILE A 356 13.41 2.41 -11.11
C ILE A 356 13.21 2.58 -9.61
N LYS A 357 14.08 1.96 -8.79
CA LYS A 357 14.05 2.12 -7.34
C LYS A 357 14.38 3.54 -6.91
N GLY A 358 15.36 4.17 -7.55
CA GLY A 358 15.78 5.55 -7.28
C GLY A 358 14.67 6.58 -7.49
N ILE A 359 13.88 6.44 -8.57
CA ILE A 359 12.70 7.29 -8.82
C ILE A 359 11.48 6.91 -7.95
N GLY A 360 11.60 5.81 -7.20
CA GLY A 360 10.71 5.37 -6.14
C GLY A 360 9.68 4.31 -6.53
N PHE A 361 9.73 3.76 -7.73
CA PHE A 361 8.97 2.56 -8.07
C PHE A 361 9.63 1.32 -7.46
N GLN A 362 8.84 0.29 -7.18
CA GLN A 362 9.42 -1.00 -6.83
C GLN A 362 9.70 -1.76 -8.13
N PRO A 363 10.93 -2.26 -8.36
CA PRO A 363 11.20 -3.13 -9.50
C PRO A 363 10.37 -4.40 -9.40
N ARG A 364 9.80 -4.84 -10.52
CA ARG A 364 8.85 -5.96 -10.57
C ARG A 364 9.40 -7.26 -9.97
N GLU A 365 10.60 -7.68 -10.37
CA GLU A 365 11.21 -8.92 -9.88
C GLU A 365 11.42 -8.90 -8.36
N VAL A 366 11.78 -7.74 -7.82
CA VAL A 366 11.92 -7.56 -6.37
C VAL A 366 10.54 -7.65 -5.69
N ALA A 367 9.50 -7.07 -6.29
CA ALA A 367 8.13 -7.15 -5.76
C ALA A 367 7.63 -8.60 -5.76
N GLU A 368 7.84 -9.36 -6.84
CA GLU A 368 7.45 -10.77 -6.95
C GLU A 368 8.14 -11.65 -5.89
N VAL A 369 9.46 -11.48 -5.69
CA VAL A 369 10.20 -12.20 -4.64
C VAL A 369 9.68 -11.83 -3.25
N GLN A 370 9.44 -10.55 -2.98
CA GLN A 370 8.93 -10.10 -1.67
C GLN A 370 7.52 -10.62 -1.38
N GLN A 371 6.62 -10.66 -2.38
CA GLN A 371 5.29 -11.24 -2.24
C GLN A 371 5.37 -12.74 -1.93
N ALA A 372 6.20 -13.49 -2.67
CA ALA A 372 6.41 -14.93 -2.44
C ALA A 372 6.97 -15.20 -1.04
N MET A 373 8.00 -14.45 -0.63
CA MET A 373 8.58 -14.54 0.72
C MET A 373 7.55 -14.19 1.80
N GLY A 374 6.69 -13.20 1.57
CA GLY A 374 5.63 -12.82 2.50
C GLY A 374 4.63 -13.96 2.74
N ALA A 375 4.19 -14.63 1.67
CA ALA A 375 3.29 -15.78 1.77
C ALA A 375 3.94 -16.94 2.54
N ASP A 376 5.20 -17.26 2.25
CA ASP A 376 5.95 -18.31 2.95
C ASP A 376 6.15 -17.98 4.43
N GLN A 377 6.49 -16.73 4.74
CA GLN A 377 6.70 -16.26 6.10
C GLN A 377 5.42 -16.40 6.94
N ARG A 378 4.26 -15.99 6.40
CA ARG A 378 2.95 -16.16 7.06
C ARG A 378 2.65 -17.62 7.38
N ARG A 379 2.94 -18.53 6.44
CA ARG A 379 2.77 -19.98 6.63
C ARG A 379 3.70 -20.53 7.71
N ILE A 380 4.97 -20.10 7.72
CA ILE A 380 5.95 -20.48 8.75
C ILE A 380 5.51 -19.99 10.13
N GLU A 381 5.02 -18.75 10.23
CA GLU A 381 4.57 -18.16 11.48
C GLU A 381 3.33 -18.86 12.04
N LEU A 382 2.34 -19.16 11.19
CA LEU A 382 1.18 -19.96 11.60
C LEU A 382 1.61 -21.35 12.08
N GLN A 383 2.45 -22.04 11.31
CA GLN A 383 2.97 -23.36 11.67
C GLN A 383 3.70 -23.32 13.02
N ARG A 384 4.53 -22.30 13.26
CA ARG A 384 5.23 -22.11 14.54
C ARG A 384 4.26 -21.84 15.68
N SER A 385 3.26 -20.99 15.47
CA SER A 385 2.24 -20.63 16.45
C SER A 385 1.42 -21.86 16.87
N VAL A 386 0.94 -22.64 15.90
CA VAL A 386 0.23 -23.90 16.15
C VAL A 386 1.13 -24.93 16.84
N LYS A 387 2.37 -25.10 16.35
CA LYS A 387 3.36 -25.96 16.99
C LYS A 387 3.59 -25.59 18.45
N GLN A 388 3.69 -24.30 18.75
CA GLN A 388 3.85 -23.80 20.11
C GLN A 388 2.61 -24.10 20.95
N SER A 389 1.40 -23.79 20.46
CA SER A 389 0.14 -24.05 21.15
C SER A 389 -0.06 -25.54 21.49
N ILE A 390 0.12 -26.43 20.51
CA ILE A 390 -0.01 -27.88 20.72
C ILE A 390 1.08 -28.38 21.67
N SER A 391 2.31 -27.88 21.54
CA SER A 391 3.41 -28.26 22.44
C SER A 391 3.17 -27.83 23.87
N ASP A 392 2.57 -26.66 24.09
CA ASP A 392 2.21 -26.15 25.42
C ASP A 392 1.06 -26.96 26.03
N GLN A 393 0.00 -27.23 25.25
CA GLN A 393 -1.11 -28.07 25.68
C GLN A 393 -0.63 -29.47 26.09
N LEU A 394 0.22 -30.09 25.26
CA LEU A 394 0.79 -31.41 25.55
C LEU A 394 1.70 -31.38 26.78
N ALA A 395 2.57 -30.37 26.90
CA ALA A 395 3.46 -30.24 28.06
C ALA A 395 2.70 -30.00 29.36
N GLN A 396 1.62 -29.20 29.33
CA GLN A 396 0.77 -28.93 30.48
C GLN A 396 0.00 -30.19 30.92
N ALA A 397 -0.59 -30.92 29.98
CA ALA A 397 -1.27 -32.17 30.27
C ALA A 397 -0.30 -33.24 30.80
N ILE A 398 0.95 -33.27 30.32
CA ILE A 398 2.00 -34.12 30.90
C ILE A 398 2.35 -33.69 32.32
N ALA A 399 2.54 -32.39 32.55
CA ALA A 399 2.92 -31.86 33.85
C ALA A 399 1.86 -32.15 34.93
N LEU A 400 0.58 -32.01 34.58
CA LEU A 400 -0.59 -32.16 35.46
C LEU A 400 -1.11 -33.61 35.58
N GLY A 401 -0.59 -34.55 34.78
CA GLY A 401 -1.08 -35.93 34.80
C GLY A 401 -2.38 -36.15 34.03
N ASP A 402 -2.88 -35.16 33.30
CA ASP A 402 -4.10 -35.20 32.52
C ASP A 402 -3.94 -36.08 31.27
N SER A 403 -4.52 -37.29 31.29
CA SER A 403 -4.49 -38.22 30.16
C SER A 403 -5.38 -37.77 29.00
N GLU A 404 -6.54 -37.18 29.30
CA GLU A 404 -7.49 -36.72 28.28
C GLU A 404 -6.92 -35.53 27.50
N GLY A 405 -6.29 -34.57 28.19
CA GLY A 405 -5.60 -33.44 27.57
C GLY A 405 -4.40 -33.86 26.71
N ARG A 406 -3.70 -34.94 27.06
CA ARG A 406 -2.62 -35.51 26.22
C ARG A 406 -3.17 -36.09 24.93
N GLU A 407 -4.25 -36.86 25.01
CA GLU A 407 -4.89 -37.44 23.83
C GLU A 407 -5.51 -36.34 22.96
N ALA A 408 -6.16 -35.34 23.54
CA ALA A 408 -6.70 -34.19 22.83
C ALA A 408 -5.60 -33.42 22.07
N ALA A 409 -4.44 -33.18 22.69
CA ALA A 409 -3.31 -32.53 22.03
C ALA A 409 -2.74 -33.38 20.87
N GLN A 410 -2.70 -34.71 21.03
CA GLN A 410 -2.24 -35.62 19.97
C GLN A 410 -3.24 -35.72 18.82
N ARG A 411 -4.56 -35.76 19.11
CA ARG A 411 -5.61 -35.70 18.08
C ARG A 411 -5.52 -34.40 17.30
N ARG A 412 -5.43 -33.27 17.99
CA ARG A 412 -5.25 -31.94 17.37
C ARG A 412 -4.01 -31.86 16.48
N LEU A 413 -2.89 -32.49 16.89
CA LEU A 413 -1.68 -32.58 16.05
C LEU A 413 -1.93 -33.39 14.77
N LYS A 414 -2.59 -34.54 14.88
CA LYS A 414 -2.91 -35.40 13.74
C LYS A 414 -3.88 -34.71 12.78
N GLU A 415 -4.95 -34.12 13.30
CA GLU A 415 -5.94 -33.36 12.54
C GLU A 415 -5.28 -32.19 11.82
N TRP A 416 -4.45 -31.40 12.52
CA TRP A 416 -3.71 -30.31 11.88
C TRP A 416 -2.84 -30.79 10.73
N ASN A 417 -2.08 -31.87 10.92
CA ASN A 417 -1.18 -32.41 9.89
C ASN A 417 -1.94 -33.05 8.73
N ALA A 418 -3.11 -33.64 8.97
CA ALA A 418 -3.97 -34.19 7.92
C ALA A 418 -4.60 -33.08 7.08
N THR A 419 -5.03 -31.99 7.72
CA THR A 419 -5.64 -30.83 7.05
C THR A 419 -4.60 -29.95 6.36
N ASN A 420 -3.35 -29.93 6.84
CA ASN A 420 -2.28 -29.04 6.35
C ASN A 420 -1.02 -29.84 5.92
N PRO A 421 -1.12 -30.68 4.87
CA PRO A 421 -0.05 -31.58 4.46
C PRO A 421 1.21 -30.85 3.98
N ASP A 422 1.07 -29.64 3.45
CA ASP A 422 2.19 -28.81 2.95
C ASP A 422 2.99 -28.14 4.08
N THR A 423 2.41 -28.05 5.29
CA THR A 423 3.04 -27.37 6.44
C THR A 423 2.88 -28.17 7.74
N PRO A 424 3.38 -29.42 7.78
CA PRO A 424 3.17 -30.30 8.91
C PRO A 424 3.92 -29.80 10.15
N VAL A 425 3.31 -30.00 11.30
CA VAL A 425 3.91 -29.76 12.60
C VAL A 425 4.58 -31.03 13.09
N GLN A 426 5.86 -30.91 13.41
CA GLN A 426 6.64 -31.95 14.07
C GLN A 426 7.05 -31.48 15.47
N ILE A 427 6.69 -32.27 16.48
CA ILE A 427 6.98 -32.03 17.89
C ILE A 427 7.93 -33.11 18.38
N THR A 428 9.10 -32.72 18.87
CA THR A 428 10.10 -33.65 19.39
C THR A 428 9.87 -33.91 20.89
N ARG A 429 10.10 -35.15 21.32
CA ARG A 429 10.00 -35.52 22.76
C ARG A 429 10.90 -34.66 23.63
N THR A 430 12.10 -34.32 23.16
CA THR A 430 13.04 -33.44 23.86
C THR A 430 12.46 -32.05 24.11
N ALA A 431 11.78 -31.46 23.13
CA ALA A 431 11.15 -30.15 23.28
C ALA A 431 10.02 -30.18 24.32
N ILE A 432 9.22 -31.24 24.34
CA ILE A 432 8.14 -31.44 25.32
C ILE A 432 8.71 -31.66 26.72
N SER A 433 9.67 -32.56 26.88
CA SER A 433 10.32 -32.82 28.18
C SER A 433 10.95 -31.55 28.76
N ARG A 434 11.51 -30.67 27.91
CA ARG A 434 12.02 -29.37 28.37
C ARG A 434 10.90 -28.48 28.89
N ARG A 435 9.79 -28.35 28.15
CA ARG A 435 8.62 -27.55 28.57
C ARG A 435 7.97 -28.09 29.85
N VAL A 436 7.84 -29.41 29.99
CA VAL A 436 7.33 -30.06 31.22
C VAL A 436 8.19 -29.71 32.43
N LYS A 437 9.53 -29.78 32.28
CA LYS A 437 10.46 -29.36 33.33
C LYS A 437 10.29 -27.89 33.67
N GLU A 438 10.14 -27.01 32.67
CA GLU A 438 9.91 -25.58 32.88
C GLU A 438 8.58 -25.28 33.59
N ILE A 439 7.51 -26.03 33.30
CA ILE A 439 6.20 -25.87 33.97
C ILE A 439 6.29 -26.24 35.46
N ARG A 440 7.09 -27.24 35.81
CA ARG A 440 7.29 -27.70 37.19
C ARG A 440 8.25 -26.81 38.01
N MET A 441 9.01 -25.93 37.35
CA MET A 441 9.96 -25.03 38.02
C MET A 441 9.25 -23.82 38.63
N SER A 442 9.73 -23.37 39.78
CA SER A 442 9.29 -22.11 40.37
C SER A 442 9.66 -20.92 39.47
N LYS A 443 8.98 -19.77 39.67
CA LYS A 443 9.31 -18.54 38.93
C LYS A 443 10.78 -18.12 39.14
N ALA A 444 11.30 -18.28 40.36
CA ALA A 444 12.69 -17.95 40.71
C ALA A 444 13.70 -18.84 39.96
N GLU A 445 13.45 -20.14 39.88
CA GLU A 445 14.30 -21.08 39.13
C GLU A 445 14.31 -20.81 37.63
N ARG A 446 13.14 -20.48 37.06
CA ARG A 446 13.03 -20.10 35.64
C ARG A 446 13.82 -18.84 35.32
N ILE A 447 13.78 -17.83 36.19
CA ILE A 447 14.55 -16.60 36.03
C ILE A 447 16.05 -16.91 36.13
N ARG A 448 16.50 -17.59 37.19
CA ARG A 448 17.91 -17.97 37.39
C ARG A 448 18.49 -18.75 36.21
N LYS A 449 17.68 -19.60 35.55
CA LYS A 449 18.09 -20.35 34.35
C LYS A 449 18.12 -19.50 33.06
N ARG A 450 17.37 -18.41 32.98
CA ARG A 450 17.39 -17.46 31.86
C ARG A 450 18.51 -16.42 31.97
N VAL A 451 19.04 -16.20 33.18
CA VAL A 451 20.24 -15.39 33.37
C VAL A 451 21.40 -16.05 32.60
N PRO A 452 22.09 -15.29 31.72
CA PRO A 452 23.31 -15.72 31.04
C PRO A 452 24.32 -16.27 32.05
N LYS A 453 25.16 -17.24 31.67
CA LYS A 453 26.11 -17.85 32.61
C LYS A 453 27.09 -16.82 33.18
N GLU A 454 27.32 -15.76 32.44
CA GLU A 454 28.19 -14.64 32.73
C GLU A 454 27.60 -13.71 33.82
N LEU A 455 26.30 -13.82 34.09
CA LEU A 455 25.56 -13.01 35.07
C LEU A 455 25.02 -13.84 36.26
N ARG A 456 25.42 -15.12 36.37
CA ARG A 456 24.92 -16.06 37.39
C ARG A 456 25.71 -16.11 38.67
#